data_AF-A0A7C1G0V2-F1
#
_entry.id   AF-A0A7C1G0V2-F1
#
_cell.length_a   1.000
_cell.length_b   1.000
_cell.length_c   1.000
_cell.angle_alpha   90.00
_cell.angle_beta   90.00
_cell.angle_gamma   90.00
#
_symmetry.space_group_name_H-M   'P 1'
#
loop_
_entity.id
_entity.type
_entity.pdbx_description
1 polymer ?
#
loop_
_entity_poly.entity_id
_entity_poly.type
_entity_poly.pdbx_seq_one_letter_code
_entity_poly.pdbx_strand_id
1 'polypeptide(L)'
;MAFLISQIVARQILDSRGNPTVEVDVLLDDGSMGRAAVPAGASTGSLEALELRDGDSSYGGKGVSAAVRHVNERIAEHLQGMDARDQTRIDTVMLELDGTSNKSILGANAILGVSLAVAHAAAASCGLSLYRYLGGAGARLLPVPLMNILNGGRHADNNVDIQEFMIAPIGFERFSDALRAGVETYHALRGVLKRAGYTTAIGDEGGFAPSLRSTEEALDVIMEAIIAAGYMPGDQIALALDVAASEMADGNRYVMFKSTHQELSSDDLIGWYADLIERYPIRSIEDGLGEHDWQGWKRMTEAIGDRVQLVGDDLFVTNPSILLRGIDEGIANAILIKPNQIGTLSETLQTIGIAQRYGYNVIISHRSGETEDATIADLAVAVNAGQIKTGAPARSDRVAKYNQLLRIEEELGASALFAGVEAFD
;
A
#
# COMPACT_ATOMS: atom_id res chain seq x y z
N MET A 1 -10.93 -11.88 32.34
CA MET A 1 -11.15 -12.12 30.89
C MET A 1 -9.96 -12.93 30.42
N ALA A 2 -10.21 -14.04 29.72
CA ALA A 2 -9.14 -14.91 29.25
C ALA A 2 -8.80 -14.50 27.82
N PHE A 3 -7.64 -13.86 27.65
CA PHE A 3 -7.09 -13.41 26.37
C PHE A 3 -6.33 -14.53 25.63
N LEU A 4 -6.49 -15.77 26.08
CA LEU A 4 -5.72 -16.90 25.59
C LEU A 4 -6.30 -17.38 24.26
N ILE A 5 -5.43 -17.65 23.30
CA ILE A 5 -5.80 -18.24 22.02
C ILE A 5 -6.35 -19.64 22.26
N SER A 6 -7.64 -19.83 21.94
CA SER A 6 -8.33 -21.10 22.09
C SER A 6 -8.32 -21.90 20.79
N GLN A 7 -8.43 -21.22 19.64
CA GLN A 7 -8.48 -21.85 18.33
C GLN A 7 -7.93 -20.91 17.23
N ILE A 8 -7.22 -21.49 16.25
CA ILE A 8 -6.82 -20.82 15.01
C ILE A 8 -7.29 -21.67 13.84
N VAL A 9 -7.96 -21.07 12.86
CA VAL A 9 -8.43 -21.75 11.64
C VAL A 9 -8.13 -20.91 10.42
N ALA A 10 -7.41 -21.48 9.46
CA ALA A 10 -7.22 -20.92 8.14
C ALA A 10 -8.08 -21.59 7.08
N ARG A 11 -8.41 -20.82 6.04
CA ARG A 11 -9.08 -21.29 4.83
C ARG A 11 -8.56 -20.57 3.60
N GLN A 12 -8.78 -21.19 2.44
CA GLN A 12 -8.51 -20.57 1.16
C GLN A 12 -9.76 -19.78 0.71
N ILE A 13 -9.58 -18.50 0.40
CA ILE A 13 -10.58 -17.63 -0.23
C ILE A 13 -10.02 -17.08 -1.56
N LEU A 14 -10.74 -16.15 -2.20
CA LEU A 14 -10.28 -15.49 -3.43
C LEU A 14 -9.98 -14.00 -3.18
N ASP A 15 -8.91 -13.50 -3.79
CA ASP A 15 -8.59 -12.07 -3.87
C ASP A 15 -9.44 -11.37 -4.94
N SER A 16 -9.29 -10.04 -5.05
CA SER A 16 -10.03 -9.20 -5.98
C SER A 16 -9.71 -9.46 -7.46
N ARG A 17 -8.68 -10.26 -7.76
CA ARG A 17 -8.32 -10.72 -9.11
C ARG A 17 -8.77 -12.17 -9.36
N GLY A 18 -9.45 -12.79 -8.40
CA GLY A 18 -9.90 -14.17 -8.48
C GLY A 18 -8.81 -15.21 -8.25
N ASN A 19 -7.65 -14.83 -7.71
CA ASN A 19 -6.60 -15.77 -7.31
C ASN A 19 -6.82 -16.24 -5.87
N PRO A 20 -6.44 -17.48 -5.51
CA PRO A 20 -6.48 -17.92 -4.13
C PRO A 20 -5.62 -17.07 -3.18
N THR A 21 -6.13 -16.86 -1.96
CA THR A 21 -5.37 -16.29 -0.83
C THR A 21 -5.80 -16.90 0.52
N VAL A 22 -5.05 -16.62 1.58
CA VAL A 22 -5.26 -17.13 2.94
C VAL A 22 -6.13 -16.18 3.75
N GLU A 23 -7.17 -16.73 4.40
CA GLU A 23 -7.94 -16.08 5.46
C GLU A 23 -7.77 -16.87 6.75
N VAL A 24 -7.60 -16.18 7.89
CA VAL A 24 -7.41 -16.79 9.20
C VAL A 24 -8.42 -16.22 10.19
N ASP A 25 -9.03 -17.10 10.98
CA ASP A 25 -9.79 -16.78 12.18
C ASP A 25 -8.99 -17.18 13.43
N VAL A 26 -8.98 -16.31 14.44
CA VAL A 26 -8.43 -16.56 15.77
C VAL A 26 -9.54 -16.36 16.79
N LEU A 27 -9.82 -17.38 17.59
CA LEU A 27 -10.80 -17.36 18.69
C LEU A 27 -10.04 -17.33 20.03
N LEU A 28 -10.53 -16.53 20.98
CA LEU A 28 -10.02 -16.48 22.34
C LEU A 28 -10.93 -17.22 23.31
N ASP A 29 -10.43 -17.55 24.50
CA ASP A 29 -11.17 -18.26 25.54
C ASP A 29 -12.41 -17.49 26.06
N ASP A 30 -12.44 -16.16 25.90
CA ASP A 30 -13.61 -15.34 26.22
C ASP A 30 -14.67 -15.28 25.11
N GLY A 31 -14.42 -15.95 23.97
CA GLY A 31 -15.31 -16.00 22.82
C GLY A 31 -15.09 -14.88 21.79
N SER A 32 -14.18 -13.94 22.05
CA SER A 32 -13.79 -12.92 21.07
C SER A 32 -13.10 -13.56 19.87
N MET A 33 -13.38 -13.04 18.68
CA MET A 33 -12.84 -13.57 17.43
C MET A 33 -12.27 -12.43 16.59
N GLY A 34 -11.08 -12.67 16.03
CA GLY A 34 -10.48 -11.84 14.99
C GLY A 34 -10.38 -12.60 13.68
N ARG A 35 -10.47 -11.87 12.57
CA ARG A 35 -10.34 -12.41 11.22
C ARG A 35 -9.45 -11.49 10.40
N ALA A 36 -8.58 -12.07 9.59
CA ALA A 36 -7.81 -11.33 8.61
C ALA A 36 -7.61 -12.13 7.33
N ALA A 37 -7.59 -11.44 6.19
CA ALA A 37 -7.27 -12.03 4.90
C ALA A 37 -6.06 -11.33 4.28
N VAL A 38 -5.18 -12.12 3.65
CA VAL A 38 -3.88 -11.61 3.17
C VAL A 38 -3.97 -11.09 1.73
N PRO A 39 -3.50 -9.87 1.44
CA PRO A 39 -3.43 -9.37 0.07
C PRO A 39 -2.21 -9.95 -0.69
N ALA A 40 -2.24 -9.87 -2.02
CA ALA A 40 -1.20 -10.39 -2.91
C ALA A 40 -0.78 -9.36 -3.98
N GLY A 41 0.52 -9.26 -4.26
CA GLY A 41 1.07 -8.37 -5.30
C GLY A 41 0.85 -8.85 -6.74
N ALA A 42 1.03 -7.95 -7.72
CA ALA A 42 1.18 -8.29 -9.14
C ALA A 42 2.66 -8.27 -9.52
N SER A 43 3.31 -7.15 -9.24
CA SER A 43 4.76 -7.05 -9.14
C SER A 43 5.18 -7.20 -7.67
N THR A 44 6.34 -7.81 -7.48
CA THR A 44 6.92 -8.12 -6.17
C THR A 44 8.40 -7.76 -6.22
N GLY A 45 8.83 -6.87 -5.34
CA GLY A 45 10.25 -6.55 -5.19
C GLY A 45 11.07 -7.82 -4.90
N SER A 46 12.30 -7.87 -5.41
CA SER A 46 13.10 -9.10 -5.40
C SER A 46 13.48 -9.58 -3.99
N LEU A 47 13.34 -8.71 -2.99
CA LEU A 47 13.67 -8.93 -1.58
C LEU A 47 12.44 -9.06 -0.66
N GLU A 48 11.21 -9.15 -1.20
CA GLU A 48 10.00 -9.38 -0.41
C GLU A 48 10.04 -10.73 0.33
N ALA A 49 9.33 -10.81 1.46
CA ALA A 49 9.01 -12.09 2.10
C ALA A 49 8.18 -12.98 1.15
N LEU A 50 8.42 -14.28 1.20
CA LEU A 50 7.91 -15.20 0.19
C LEU A 50 6.43 -15.56 0.45
N GLU A 51 5.55 -15.22 -0.48
CA GLU A 51 4.21 -15.80 -0.55
C GLU A 51 4.29 -17.28 -0.95
N LEU A 52 3.76 -18.18 -0.13
CA LEU A 52 3.75 -19.61 -0.45
C LEU A 52 2.54 -19.97 -1.31
N ARG A 53 2.82 -20.47 -2.52
CA ARG A 53 1.86 -20.97 -3.52
C ARG A 53 2.11 -22.45 -3.78
N ASP A 54 1.07 -23.20 -4.15
CA ASP A 54 1.13 -24.66 -4.28
C ASP A 54 1.89 -25.13 -5.53
N GLY A 55 1.86 -24.35 -6.63
CA GLY A 55 2.53 -24.70 -7.89
C GLY A 55 1.95 -25.93 -8.62
N ASP A 56 0.77 -26.40 -8.22
CA ASP A 56 0.06 -27.51 -8.86
C ASP A 56 -0.78 -27.05 -10.09
N SER A 57 -1.72 -27.86 -10.58
CA SER A 57 -2.58 -27.44 -11.69
C SER A 57 -3.79 -26.61 -11.26
N SER A 58 -4.11 -26.58 -9.96
CA SER A 58 -5.28 -25.91 -9.42
C SER A 58 -5.08 -24.39 -9.50
N TYR A 59 -6.09 -23.66 -9.98
CA TYR A 59 -6.02 -22.19 -10.13
C TYR A 59 -4.78 -21.72 -10.92
N GLY A 60 -4.27 -22.55 -11.87
CA GLY A 60 -3.05 -22.25 -12.61
C GLY A 60 -1.78 -22.23 -11.75
N GLY A 61 -1.72 -23.06 -10.70
CA GLY A 61 -0.60 -23.14 -9.76
C GLY A 61 -0.63 -22.13 -8.63
N LYS A 62 -1.69 -21.31 -8.57
CA LYS A 62 -1.83 -20.24 -7.58
C LYS A 62 -2.56 -20.63 -6.30
N GLY A 63 -2.87 -21.92 -6.11
CA GLY A 63 -3.42 -22.45 -4.86
C GLY A 63 -2.57 -22.10 -3.64
N VAL A 64 -3.18 -22.04 -2.46
CA VAL A 64 -2.51 -21.73 -1.19
C VAL A 64 -2.81 -22.79 -0.12
N SER A 65 -3.13 -24.01 -0.54
CA SER A 65 -3.50 -25.10 0.38
C SER A 65 -2.35 -25.48 1.31
N ALA A 66 -1.10 -25.37 0.87
CA ALA A 66 0.07 -25.58 1.72
C ALA A 66 0.17 -24.55 2.86
N ALA A 67 -0.01 -23.26 2.54
CA ALA A 67 -0.01 -22.19 3.54
C ALA A 67 -1.17 -22.35 4.54
N VAL A 68 -2.38 -22.67 4.05
CA VAL A 68 -3.55 -22.97 4.90
C VAL A 68 -3.28 -24.15 5.84
N ARG A 69 -2.64 -25.21 5.34
CA ARG A 69 -2.25 -26.36 6.16
C ARG A 69 -1.21 -25.98 7.21
N HIS A 70 -0.22 -25.17 6.87
CA HIS A 70 0.77 -24.68 7.84
C HIS A 70 0.12 -23.89 8.98
N VAL A 71 -0.90 -23.07 8.69
CA VAL A 71 -1.65 -22.39 9.75
C VAL A 71 -2.39 -23.39 10.64
N ASN A 72 -3.19 -24.27 10.04
CA ASN A 72 -4.07 -25.19 10.76
C ASN A 72 -3.35 -26.26 11.58
N GLU A 73 -2.18 -26.72 11.12
CA GLU A 73 -1.46 -27.83 11.74
C GLU A 73 -0.27 -27.35 12.57
N ARG A 74 0.60 -26.51 12.00
CA ARG A 74 1.87 -26.14 12.65
C ARG A 74 1.73 -24.90 13.51
N ILE A 75 1.22 -23.80 12.96
CA ILE A 75 1.14 -22.52 13.69
C ILE A 75 0.10 -22.63 14.82
N ALA A 76 -1.07 -23.20 14.55
CA ALA A 76 -2.13 -23.40 15.54
C ALA A 76 -1.65 -24.16 16.78
N GLU A 77 -0.91 -25.26 16.59
CA GLU A 77 -0.35 -26.06 17.70
C GLU A 77 0.59 -25.25 18.60
N HIS A 78 1.43 -24.40 18.01
CA HIS A 78 2.46 -23.65 18.75
C HIS A 78 1.92 -22.39 19.44
N LEU A 79 0.82 -21.82 18.95
CA LEU A 79 0.23 -20.60 19.51
C LEU A 79 -0.92 -20.86 20.49
N GLN A 80 -1.43 -22.09 20.58
CA GLN A 80 -2.52 -22.44 21.48
C GLN A 80 -2.18 -22.10 22.94
N GLY A 81 -3.09 -21.40 23.62
CA GLY A 81 -2.94 -20.98 25.01
C GLY A 81 -2.01 -19.78 25.23
N MET A 82 -1.46 -19.17 24.16
CA MET A 82 -0.72 -17.90 24.28
C MET A 82 -1.67 -16.71 24.46
N ASP A 83 -1.22 -15.67 25.17
CA ASP A 83 -1.98 -14.43 25.37
C ASP A 83 -1.94 -13.59 24.09
N ALA A 84 -3.10 -13.37 23.47
CA ALA A 84 -3.25 -12.63 22.21
C ALA A 84 -2.80 -11.16 22.29
N ARG A 85 -2.64 -10.61 23.51
CA ARG A 85 -2.16 -9.23 23.69
C ARG A 85 -0.65 -9.11 23.51
N ASP A 86 0.09 -10.21 23.63
CA ASP A 86 1.54 -10.22 23.42
C ASP A 86 1.85 -10.44 21.93
N GLN A 87 1.46 -9.47 21.11
CA GLN A 87 1.59 -9.50 19.66
C GLN A 87 3.03 -9.79 19.22
N THR A 88 4.01 -9.14 19.86
CA THR A 88 5.42 -9.32 19.55
C THR A 88 5.89 -10.72 19.88
N ARG A 89 5.46 -11.31 21.01
CA ARG A 89 5.81 -12.70 21.31
C ARG A 89 5.20 -13.67 20.32
N ILE A 90 3.94 -13.47 19.95
CA ILE A 90 3.25 -14.32 18.96
C ILE A 90 3.95 -14.27 17.61
N ASP A 91 4.24 -13.07 17.11
CA ASP A 91 4.96 -12.88 15.85
C ASP A 91 6.36 -13.52 15.93
N THR A 92 7.08 -13.33 17.04
CA THR A 92 8.40 -13.94 17.25
C THR A 92 8.35 -15.47 17.22
N VAL A 93 7.36 -16.10 17.85
CA VAL A 93 7.21 -17.57 17.82
C VAL A 93 6.98 -18.08 16.40
N MET A 94 6.19 -17.38 15.59
CA MET A 94 5.97 -17.75 14.19
C MET A 94 7.24 -17.60 13.34
N LEU A 95 8.03 -16.54 13.57
CA LEU A 95 9.32 -16.33 12.92
C LEU A 95 10.34 -17.42 13.30
N GLU A 96 10.41 -17.77 14.59
CA GLU A 96 11.26 -18.86 15.10
C GLU A 96 10.83 -20.23 14.52
N LEU A 97 9.53 -20.47 14.37
CA LEU A 97 8.97 -21.70 13.81
C LEU A 97 9.22 -21.85 12.30
N ASP A 98 9.22 -20.73 11.57
CA ASP A 98 9.63 -20.71 10.16
C ASP A 98 11.14 -20.93 10.03
N GLY A 99 11.95 -20.17 10.78
CA GLY A 99 13.40 -20.30 10.83
C GLY A 99 14.15 -19.77 9.60
N THR A 100 13.48 -19.13 8.64
CA THR A 100 14.11 -18.50 7.46
C THR A 100 13.95 -16.98 7.48
N SER A 101 14.88 -16.26 6.84
CA SER A 101 14.84 -14.80 6.79
C SER A 101 13.71 -14.23 5.92
N ASN A 102 13.20 -15.01 4.96
CA ASN A 102 12.17 -14.60 4.02
C ASN A 102 10.84 -15.36 4.21
N LYS A 103 10.66 -16.06 5.35
CA LYS A 103 9.41 -16.75 5.68
C LYS A 103 9.02 -17.86 4.69
N SER A 104 10.00 -18.49 4.06
CA SER A 104 9.80 -19.41 2.92
C SER A 104 9.32 -20.82 3.31
N ILE A 105 9.42 -21.20 4.58
CA ILE A 105 8.99 -22.53 5.04
C ILE A 105 7.50 -22.55 5.33
N LEU A 106 6.99 -21.59 6.09
CA LEU A 106 5.57 -21.47 6.43
C LEU A 106 4.80 -20.68 5.36
N GLY A 107 5.45 -19.71 4.73
CA GLY A 107 4.86 -18.71 3.85
C GLY A 107 4.52 -17.43 4.59
N ALA A 108 4.95 -16.28 4.06
CA ALA A 108 4.64 -14.96 4.61
C ALA A 108 3.12 -14.72 4.68
N ASN A 109 2.35 -15.30 3.76
CA ASN A 109 0.89 -15.27 3.75
C ASN A 109 0.25 -16.08 4.89
N ALA A 110 0.84 -17.21 5.29
CA ALA A 110 0.38 -17.93 6.48
C ALA A 110 0.63 -17.13 7.76
N ILE A 111 1.85 -16.61 7.91
CA ILE A 111 2.30 -15.88 9.10
C ILE A 111 1.52 -14.57 9.25
N LEU A 112 1.40 -13.77 8.19
CA LEU A 112 0.69 -12.48 8.27
C LEU A 112 -0.79 -12.67 8.60
N GLY A 113 -1.45 -13.67 7.99
CA GLY A 113 -2.86 -13.94 8.24
C GLY A 113 -3.14 -14.19 9.73
N VAL A 114 -2.28 -15.00 10.38
CA VAL A 114 -2.36 -15.24 11.83
C VAL A 114 -2.02 -13.98 12.62
N SER A 115 -0.93 -13.29 12.26
CA SER A 115 -0.47 -12.07 12.94
C SER A 115 -1.57 -11.01 13.04
N LEU A 116 -2.26 -10.74 11.93
CA LEU A 116 -3.36 -9.76 11.88
C LEU A 116 -4.61 -10.27 12.60
N ALA A 117 -5.00 -11.54 12.40
CA ALA A 117 -6.19 -12.11 13.04
C ALA A 117 -6.06 -12.13 14.58
N VAL A 118 -4.85 -12.35 15.12
CA VAL A 118 -4.54 -12.20 16.55
C VAL A 118 -4.79 -10.77 17.03
N ALA A 119 -4.29 -9.76 16.31
CA ALA A 119 -4.49 -8.36 16.68
C ALA A 119 -5.97 -7.97 16.69
N HIS A 120 -6.74 -8.41 15.69
CA HIS A 120 -8.20 -8.24 15.65
C HIS A 120 -8.89 -8.91 16.84
N ALA A 121 -8.50 -10.14 17.19
CA ALA A 121 -9.10 -10.87 18.30
C ALA A 121 -8.80 -10.20 19.65
N ALA A 122 -7.57 -9.73 19.84
CA ALA A 122 -7.15 -9.01 21.03
C ALA A 122 -7.85 -7.65 21.17
N ALA A 123 -7.99 -6.91 20.07
CA ALA A 123 -8.75 -5.66 20.04
C ALA A 123 -10.23 -5.88 20.43
N ALA A 124 -10.86 -6.90 19.84
CA ALA A 124 -12.23 -7.28 20.15
C ALA A 124 -12.41 -7.66 21.63
N SER A 125 -11.51 -8.46 22.20
CA SER A 125 -11.54 -8.85 23.62
C SER A 125 -11.30 -7.66 24.57
N CYS A 126 -10.52 -6.67 24.14
CA CYS A 126 -10.35 -5.42 24.87
C CYS A 126 -11.54 -4.46 24.72
N GLY A 127 -12.51 -4.74 23.84
CA GLY A 127 -13.61 -3.83 23.53
C GLY A 127 -13.14 -2.54 22.83
N LEU A 128 -12.06 -2.61 22.05
CA LEU A 128 -11.47 -1.48 21.33
C LEU A 128 -11.55 -1.72 19.82
N SER A 129 -11.77 -0.63 19.06
CA SER A 129 -11.50 -0.63 17.62
C SER A 129 -10.01 -0.91 17.36
N LEU A 130 -9.68 -1.55 16.23
CA LEU A 130 -8.31 -2.00 15.96
C LEU A 130 -7.31 -0.84 15.98
N TYR A 131 -7.64 0.31 15.35
CA TYR A 131 -6.76 1.48 15.37
C TYR A 131 -6.45 1.98 16.79
N ARG A 132 -7.40 1.89 17.73
CA ARG A 132 -7.20 2.24 19.15
C ARG A 132 -6.38 1.21 19.89
N TYR A 133 -6.60 -0.06 19.62
CA TYR A 133 -5.82 -1.14 20.22
C TYR A 133 -4.34 -1.03 19.85
N LEU A 134 -4.05 -0.75 18.57
CA LEU A 134 -2.69 -0.65 18.06
C LEU A 134 -1.99 0.68 18.41
N GLY A 135 -2.69 1.80 18.23
CA GLY A 135 -2.10 3.14 18.35
C GLY A 135 -2.37 3.86 19.67
N GLY A 136 -3.19 3.28 20.54
CA GLY A 136 -3.58 3.87 21.82
C GLY A 136 -4.38 5.16 21.69
N ALA A 137 -4.34 5.98 22.75
CA ALA A 137 -5.14 7.20 22.84
C ALA A 137 -4.74 8.29 21.84
N GLY A 138 -3.49 8.26 21.35
CA GLY A 138 -2.94 9.23 20.39
C GLY A 138 -3.33 8.99 18.93
N ALA A 139 -3.90 7.82 18.60
CA ALA A 139 -4.33 7.48 17.24
C ALA A 139 -5.58 8.28 16.85
N ARG A 140 -5.39 9.34 16.05
CA ARG A 140 -6.48 10.24 15.67
C ARG A 140 -6.26 11.00 14.35
N LEU A 141 -5.14 10.77 13.68
CA LEU A 141 -4.82 11.40 12.41
C LEU A 141 -5.30 10.53 11.26
N LEU A 142 -6.25 11.05 10.49
CA LEU A 142 -6.73 10.45 9.24
C LEU A 142 -5.74 10.77 8.11
N PRO A 143 -5.42 9.78 7.27
CA PRO A 143 -4.44 9.94 6.21
C PRO A 143 -5.00 10.66 4.98
N VAL A 144 -4.14 11.40 4.27
CA VAL A 144 -4.41 11.83 2.88
C VAL A 144 -4.40 10.60 1.98
N PRO A 145 -5.47 10.34 1.21
CA PRO A 145 -5.49 9.23 0.28
C PRO A 145 -4.77 9.58 -1.03
N LEU A 146 -3.76 8.79 -1.40
CA LEU A 146 -3.19 8.77 -2.74
C LEU A 146 -4.07 7.86 -3.62
N MET A 147 -4.97 8.47 -4.39
CA MET A 147 -5.99 7.75 -5.14
C MET A 147 -5.53 7.52 -6.57
N ASN A 148 -5.19 6.28 -6.92
CA ASN A 148 -4.84 5.90 -8.30
C ASN A 148 -6.08 5.99 -9.18
N ILE A 149 -6.12 6.98 -10.08
CA ILE A 149 -7.27 7.22 -10.96
C ILE A 149 -6.98 6.89 -12.43
N LEU A 150 -5.72 6.67 -12.79
CA LEU A 150 -5.30 6.29 -14.14
C LEU A 150 -4.08 5.35 -14.08
N ASN A 151 -4.16 4.26 -14.83
CA ASN A 151 -3.18 3.18 -14.85
C ASN A 151 -2.41 3.12 -16.16
N GLY A 152 -1.13 2.76 -16.06
CA GLY A 152 -0.27 2.32 -17.16
C GLY A 152 0.56 1.12 -16.72
N GLY A 153 1.82 1.05 -17.16
CA GLY A 153 2.79 0.05 -16.71
C GLY A 153 2.28 -1.39 -16.86
N ARG A 154 2.50 -2.23 -15.85
CA ARG A 154 2.01 -3.63 -15.87
C ARG A 154 0.52 -3.76 -15.50
N HIS A 155 -0.10 -2.72 -14.96
CA HIS A 155 -1.48 -2.75 -14.45
C HIS A 155 -2.54 -2.53 -15.54
N ALA A 156 -2.13 -2.18 -16.75
CA ALA A 156 -3.04 -1.88 -17.86
C ALA A 156 -2.56 -2.49 -19.19
N ASP A 157 -3.50 -2.81 -20.08
CA ASP A 157 -3.21 -3.17 -21.48
C ASP A 157 -3.33 -1.91 -22.37
N ASN A 158 -2.41 -0.97 -22.16
CA ASN A 158 -2.31 0.31 -22.86
C ASN A 158 -0.85 0.66 -23.20
N ASN A 159 -0.62 1.85 -23.74
CA ASN A 159 0.69 2.33 -24.20
C ASN A 159 1.39 3.31 -23.24
N VAL A 160 1.00 3.33 -21.96
CA VAL A 160 1.58 4.23 -20.93
C VAL A 160 2.59 3.45 -20.09
N ASP A 161 3.81 3.95 -19.93
CA ASP A 161 4.87 3.25 -19.18
C ASP A 161 4.77 3.41 -17.66
N ILE A 162 4.47 4.63 -17.18
CA ILE A 162 4.23 4.87 -15.74
C ILE A 162 3.06 4.02 -15.26
N GLN A 163 3.23 3.38 -14.10
CA GLN A 163 2.27 2.42 -13.58
C GLN A 163 1.01 3.08 -13.04
N GLU A 164 1.13 4.13 -12.21
CA GLU A 164 -0.01 4.79 -11.60
C GLU A 164 0.09 6.31 -11.59
N PHE A 165 -1.03 6.95 -11.91
CA PHE A 165 -1.22 8.39 -11.77
C PHE A 165 -2.30 8.63 -10.72
N MET A 166 -1.90 9.30 -9.65
CA MET A 166 -2.71 9.49 -8.46
C MET A 166 -3.06 10.95 -8.25
N ILE A 167 -4.23 11.17 -7.64
CA ILE A 167 -4.59 12.46 -7.03
C ILE A 167 -4.51 12.36 -5.52
N ALA A 168 -4.14 13.47 -4.89
CA ALA A 168 -4.05 13.62 -3.44
C ALA A 168 -4.89 14.84 -3.01
N PRO A 169 -6.08 14.66 -2.42
CA PRO A 169 -6.91 15.76 -1.93
C PRO A 169 -6.36 16.30 -0.59
N ILE A 170 -5.53 17.35 -0.67
CA ILE A 170 -4.75 17.89 0.46
C ILE A 170 -5.32 19.16 1.08
N GLY A 171 -6.12 19.94 0.35
CA GLY A 171 -6.60 21.25 0.80
C GLY A 171 -7.93 21.21 1.55
N PHE A 172 -8.13 20.21 2.40
CA PHE A 172 -9.37 20.00 3.16
C PHE A 172 -9.08 19.83 4.65
N GLU A 173 -10.09 20.06 5.49
CA GLU A 173 -9.97 19.94 6.96
C GLU A 173 -10.39 18.56 7.48
N ARG A 174 -11.08 17.77 6.66
CA ARG A 174 -11.67 16.47 7.03
C ARG A 174 -11.43 15.44 5.94
N PHE A 175 -11.26 14.19 6.36
CA PHE A 175 -11.09 13.06 5.45
C PHE A 175 -12.33 12.85 4.58
N SER A 176 -13.53 12.97 5.13
CA SER A 176 -14.78 12.84 4.35
C SER A 176 -14.90 13.86 3.22
N ASP A 177 -14.48 15.11 3.43
CA ASP A 177 -14.47 16.15 2.39
C ASP A 177 -13.39 15.89 1.34
N ALA A 178 -12.20 15.48 1.79
CA ALA A 178 -11.09 15.10 0.90
C ALA A 178 -11.46 13.91 0.01
N LEU A 179 -12.05 12.86 0.59
CA LEU A 179 -12.53 11.68 -0.12
C LEU A 179 -13.60 12.04 -1.15
N ARG A 180 -14.58 12.88 -0.76
CA ARG A 180 -15.61 13.36 -1.70
C ARG A 180 -15.01 14.10 -2.88
N ALA A 181 -14.05 14.98 -2.65
CA ALA A 181 -13.36 15.69 -3.73
C ALA A 181 -12.65 14.73 -4.69
N GLY A 182 -11.92 13.74 -4.16
CA GLY A 182 -11.29 12.70 -4.97
C GLY A 182 -12.28 11.87 -5.79
N VAL A 183 -13.43 11.50 -5.21
CA VAL A 183 -14.52 10.78 -5.90
C VAL A 183 -15.12 11.62 -7.03
N GLU A 184 -15.40 12.89 -6.79
CA GLU A 184 -15.93 13.81 -7.79
C GLU A 184 -14.94 14.02 -8.94
N THR A 185 -13.64 14.18 -8.64
CA THR A 185 -12.57 14.23 -9.66
C THR A 185 -12.46 12.95 -10.46
N TYR A 186 -12.53 11.77 -9.83
CA TYR A 186 -12.53 10.48 -10.53
C TYR A 186 -13.72 10.38 -11.52
N HIS A 187 -14.91 10.80 -11.12
CA HIS A 187 -16.07 10.82 -12.02
C HIS A 187 -15.97 11.89 -13.13
N ALA A 188 -15.39 13.06 -12.83
CA ALA A 188 -15.11 14.09 -13.82
C ALA A 188 -14.11 13.58 -14.87
N LEU A 189 -13.04 12.86 -14.45
CA LEU A 189 -12.05 12.25 -15.34
C LEU A 189 -12.72 11.27 -16.30
N ARG A 190 -13.66 10.45 -15.83
CA ARG A 190 -14.45 9.58 -16.71
C ARG A 190 -15.16 10.36 -17.82
N GLY A 191 -15.68 11.55 -17.50
CA GLY A 191 -16.32 12.45 -18.45
C GLY A 191 -15.33 13.05 -19.46
N VAL A 192 -14.17 13.52 -18.99
CA VAL A 192 -13.06 14.03 -19.83
C VAL A 192 -12.62 12.97 -20.83
N LEU A 193 -12.29 11.76 -20.36
CA LEU A 193 -11.86 10.64 -21.20
C LEU A 193 -12.90 10.29 -22.28
N LYS A 194 -14.18 10.21 -21.91
CA LYS A 194 -15.26 9.93 -22.89
C LYS A 194 -15.39 11.00 -23.96
N ARG A 195 -15.29 12.29 -23.60
CA ARG A 195 -15.36 13.39 -24.57
C ARG A 195 -14.18 13.34 -25.55
N ALA A 196 -13.00 12.96 -25.06
CA ALA A 196 -11.80 12.77 -25.86
C ALA A 196 -11.79 11.45 -26.66
N GLY A 197 -12.78 10.57 -26.48
CA GLY A 197 -12.91 9.31 -27.22
C GLY A 197 -12.09 8.15 -26.64
N TYR A 198 -11.57 8.29 -25.42
CA TYR A 198 -10.82 7.24 -24.73
C TYR A 198 -11.73 6.21 -24.03
N THR A 199 -11.20 5.01 -23.82
CA THR A 199 -11.86 3.98 -23.01
C THR A 199 -11.94 4.42 -21.55
N THR A 200 -13.01 4.00 -20.86
CA THR A 200 -13.18 4.17 -19.42
C THR A 200 -13.32 2.82 -18.71
N ALA A 201 -12.71 1.77 -19.27
CA ALA A 201 -12.49 0.52 -18.54
C ALA A 201 -11.49 0.78 -17.39
N ILE A 202 -11.64 0.02 -16.31
CA ILE A 202 -10.82 0.16 -15.11
C ILE A 202 -9.90 -1.04 -14.94
N GLY A 203 -8.71 -0.81 -14.38
CA GLY A 203 -7.72 -1.84 -14.07
C GLY A 203 -7.95 -2.53 -12.72
N ASP A 204 -6.92 -3.22 -12.24
CA ASP A 204 -6.94 -3.94 -10.95
C ASP A 204 -7.20 -3.02 -9.76
N GLU A 205 -6.69 -1.79 -9.80
CA GLU A 205 -6.83 -0.80 -8.74
C GLU A 205 -8.03 0.13 -8.93
N GLY A 206 -8.82 -0.09 -9.98
CA GLY A 206 -10.03 0.67 -10.26
C GLY A 206 -9.83 1.98 -11.01
N GLY A 207 -8.59 2.42 -11.24
CA GLY A 207 -8.28 3.57 -12.10
C GLY A 207 -8.52 3.25 -13.57
N PHE A 208 -8.74 4.29 -14.40
CA PHE A 208 -8.96 4.10 -15.84
C PHE A 208 -7.69 3.67 -16.56
N ALA A 209 -7.81 2.88 -17.62
CA ALA A 209 -6.66 2.41 -18.41
C ALA A 209 -6.76 2.82 -19.90
N PRO A 210 -6.76 4.13 -20.22
CA PRO A 210 -6.78 4.59 -21.60
C PRO A 210 -5.41 4.42 -22.29
N SER A 211 -5.41 4.26 -23.61
CA SER A 211 -4.20 4.47 -24.41
C SER A 211 -4.06 5.96 -24.72
N LEU A 212 -2.97 6.56 -24.30
CA LEU A 212 -2.71 8.00 -24.38
C LEU A 212 -1.47 8.28 -25.24
N ARG A 213 -1.34 9.50 -25.74
CA ARG A 213 -0.25 9.95 -26.62
C ARG A 213 1.07 10.09 -25.87
N SER A 214 1.04 10.47 -24.59
CA SER A 214 2.22 10.57 -23.73
C SER A 214 1.84 10.60 -22.25
N THR A 215 2.86 10.53 -21.38
CA THR A 215 2.72 10.74 -19.93
C THR A 215 2.16 12.14 -19.62
N GLU A 216 2.62 13.18 -20.32
CA GLU A 216 2.14 14.55 -20.14
C GLU A 216 0.65 14.66 -20.48
N GLU A 217 0.17 13.94 -21.51
CA GLU A 217 -1.27 13.91 -21.78
C GLU A 217 -2.05 13.28 -20.60
N ALA A 218 -1.51 12.25 -19.95
CA ALA A 218 -2.15 11.65 -18.77
C ALA A 218 -2.28 12.68 -17.63
N LEU A 219 -1.23 13.49 -17.41
CA LEU A 219 -1.26 14.57 -16.43
C LEU A 219 -2.24 15.68 -16.84
N ASP A 220 -2.25 16.09 -18.12
CA ASP A 220 -3.14 17.12 -18.63
C ASP A 220 -4.63 16.76 -18.47
N VAL A 221 -5.01 15.51 -18.77
CA VAL A 221 -6.42 15.07 -18.61
C VAL A 221 -6.84 14.98 -17.14
N ILE A 222 -5.90 14.65 -16.24
CA ILE A 222 -6.16 14.66 -14.79
C ILE A 222 -6.34 16.11 -14.30
N MET A 223 -5.50 17.04 -14.76
CA MET A 223 -5.63 18.46 -14.44
C MET A 223 -6.96 19.03 -14.96
N GLU A 224 -7.38 18.68 -16.18
CA GLU A 224 -8.72 19.02 -16.70
C GLU A 224 -9.82 18.45 -15.80
N ALA A 225 -9.67 17.21 -15.33
CA ALA A 225 -10.66 16.56 -14.46
C ALA A 225 -10.79 17.24 -13.09
N ILE A 226 -9.67 17.66 -12.48
CA ILE A 226 -9.66 18.42 -11.21
C ILE A 226 -10.45 19.72 -11.38
N ILE A 227 -10.16 20.48 -12.45
CA ILE A 227 -10.85 21.74 -12.75
C ILE A 227 -12.33 21.50 -13.07
N ALA A 228 -12.64 20.47 -13.85
CA ALA A 228 -14.02 20.12 -14.23
C ALA A 228 -14.87 19.67 -13.02
N ALA A 229 -14.24 19.12 -11.98
CA ALA A 229 -14.89 18.81 -10.71
C ALA A 229 -15.06 20.03 -9.79
N GLY A 230 -14.49 21.19 -10.15
CA GLY A 230 -14.62 22.43 -9.39
C GLY A 230 -13.56 22.63 -8.32
N TYR A 231 -12.43 21.91 -8.39
CA TYR A 231 -11.33 22.00 -7.44
C TYR A 231 -10.11 22.71 -8.04
N MET A 232 -9.27 23.28 -7.18
CA MET A 232 -8.02 23.93 -7.55
C MET A 232 -6.85 22.93 -7.56
N PRO A 233 -6.20 22.68 -8.71
CA PRO A 233 -4.99 21.88 -8.76
C PRO A 233 -3.87 22.49 -7.92
N GLY A 234 -3.11 21.65 -7.20
CA GLY A 234 -2.04 22.07 -6.30
C GLY A 234 -2.51 22.50 -4.93
N ASP A 235 -3.48 23.43 -4.86
CA ASP A 235 -3.96 23.96 -3.57
C ASP A 235 -4.95 23.00 -2.88
N GLN A 236 -5.87 22.40 -3.64
CA GLN A 236 -6.85 21.46 -3.10
C GLN A 236 -6.54 20.02 -3.46
N ILE A 237 -6.10 19.77 -4.70
CA ILE A 237 -5.77 18.43 -5.19
C ILE A 237 -4.40 18.47 -5.85
N ALA A 238 -3.43 17.78 -5.24
CA ALA A 238 -2.11 17.55 -5.79
C ALA A 238 -2.06 16.25 -6.60
N LEU A 239 -0.95 16.04 -7.31
CA LEU A 239 -0.67 14.80 -8.04
C LEU A 239 0.40 13.96 -7.32
N ALA A 240 0.32 12.66 -7.49
CA ALA A 240 1.36 11.72 -7.11
C ALA A 240 1.55 10.68 -8.22
N LEU A 241 2.75 10.14 -8.35
CA LEU A 241 3.10 9.15 -9.36
C LEU A 241 3.68 7.91 -8.69
N ASP A 242 3.33 6.75 -9.22
CA ASP A 242 4.10 5.53 -9.05
C ASP A 242 4.61 5.10 -10.41
N VAL A 243 5.92 5.23 -10.57
CA VAL A 243 6.59 4.95 -11.84
C VAL A 243 6.85 3.46 -12.00
N ALA A 244 7.07 2.73 -10.90
CA ALA A 244 7.53 1.34 -10.90
C ALA A 244 8.72 1.12 -11.85
N ALA A 245 9.75 1.97 -11.77
CA ALA A 245 10.83 2.02 -12.77
C ALA A 245 11.67 0.73 -12.84
N SER A 246 11.60 -0.15 -11.84
CA SER A 246 12.14 -1.51 -11.90
C SER A 246 11.63 -2.29 -13.12
N GLU A 247 10.38 -2.09 -13.55
CA GLU A 247 9.79 -2.73 -14.73
C GLU A 247 10.37 -2.22 -16.06
N MET A 248 11.00 -1.04 -16.03
CA MET A 248 11.68 -0.43 -17.18
C MET A 248 13.18 -0.70 -17.17
N ALA A 249 13.74 -1.20 -16.08
CA ALA A 249 15.18 -1.36 -15.92
C ALA A 249 15.74 -2.49 -16.81
N ASP A 250 16.72 -2.16 -17.65
CA ASP A 250 17.51 -3.10 -18.45
C ASP A 250 19.00 -2.78 -18.29
N GLY A 251 19.68 -3.56 -17.44
CA GLY A 251 21.07 -3.31 -17.06
C GLY A 251 21.23 -1.97 -16.34
N ASN A 252 21.89 -1.02 -16.99
CA ASN A 252 22.15 0.33 -16.45
C ASN A 252 21.29 1.42 -17.13
N ARG A 253 20.24 1.03 -17.85
CA ARG A 253 19.33 1.93 -18.57
C ARG A 253 17.88 1.61 -18.21
N TYR A 254 17.00 2.54 -18.54
CA TYR A 254 15.55 2.40 -18.45
C TYR A 254 14.96 2.46 -19.85
N VAL A 255 14.18 1.44 -20.23
CA VAL A 255 13.56 1.32 -21.54
C VAL A 255 12.06 1.57 -21.42
N MET A 256 11.56 2.59 -22.13
CA MET A 256 10.12 2.87 -22.24
C MET A 256 9.43 1.77 -23.07
N PHE A 257 9.06 0.68 -22.42
CA PHE A 257 8.68 -0.59 -23.05
C PHE A 257 7.31 -0.57 -23.74
N LYS A 258 6.46 0.43 -23.48
CA LYS A 258 5.11 0.55 -24.06
C LYS A 258 4.93 1.76 -24.98
N SER A 259 5.61 2.88 -24.71
CA SER A 259 5.45 4.10 -25.50
C SER A 259 6.51 4.25 -26.60
N THR A 260 7.63 4.88 -26.29
CA THR A 260 8.60 5.40 -27.25
C THR A 260 9.74 4.43 -27.55
N HIS A 261 9.91 3.39 -26.74
CA HIS A 261 11.08 2.50 -26.75
C HIS A 261 12.41 3.26 -26.58
N GLN A 262 12.36 4.48 -26.05
CA GLN A 262 13.54 5.25 -25.75
C GLN A 262 14.29 4.60 -24.59
N GLU A 263 15.61 4.57 -24.71
CA GLU A 263 16.51 4.23 -23.62
C GLU A 263 16.96 5.50 -22.89
N LEU A 264 16.77 5.52 -21.58
CA LEU A 264 17.12 6.62 -20.70
C LEU A 264 18.15 6.17 -19.68
N SER A 265 19.05 7.06 -19.29
CA SER A 265 19.86 6.89 -18.08
C SER A 265 19.06 7.33 -16.84
N SER A 266 19.55 6.98 -15.64
CA SER A 266 18.99 7.50 -14.39
C SER A 266 18.98 9.04 -14.39
N ASP A 267 20.02 9.67 -14.93
CA ASP A 267 20.13 11.14 -14.96
C ASP A 267 19.11 11.77 -15.92
N ASP A 268 18.80 11.10 -17.03
CA ASP A 268 17.73 11.54 -17.95
C ASP A 268 16.35 11.46 -17.27
N LEU A 269 16.06 10.37 -16.53
CA LEU A 269 14.82 10.24 -15.76
C LEU A 269 14.71 11.29 -14.65
N ILE A 270 15.79 11.51 -13.89
CA ILE A 270 15.83 12.54 -12.85
C ILE A 270 15.56 13.93 -13.45
N GLY A 271 16.19 14.24 -14.59
CA GLY A 271 15.94 15.49 -15.31
C GLY A 271 14.50 15.63 -15.79
N TRP A 272 13.89 14.54 -16.26
CA TRP A 272 12.49 14.51 -16.66
C TRP A 272 11.54 14.72 -15.47
N TYR A 273 11.78 14.07 -14.32
CA TYR A 273 11.01 14.33 -13.10
C TYR A 273 11.15 15.78 -12.64
N ALA A 274 12.35 16.35 -12.69
CA ALA A 274 12.59 17.75 -12.34
C ALA A 274 11.80 18.70 -13.24
N ASP A 275 11.64 18.41 -14.53
CA ASP A 275 10.78 19.18 -15.43
C ASP A 275 9.28 19.00 -15.12
N LEU A 276 8.85 17.77 -14.82
CA LEU A 276 7.45 17.48 -14.49
C LEU A 276 6.98 18.21 -13.22
N ILE A 277 7.79 18.22 -12.15
CA ILE A 277 7.42 18.89 -10.89
C ILE A 277 7.33 20.43 -11.02
N GLU A 278 7.97 21.02 -12.03
CA GLU A 278 7.85 22.46 -12.32
C GLU A 278 6.56 22.77 -13.10
N ARG A 279 6.07 21.83 -13.92
CA ARG A 279 4.89 22.01 -14.78
C ARG A 279 3.59 21.56 -14.12
N TYR A 280 3.66 20.59 -13.22
CA TYR A 280 2.51 19.96 -12.59
C TYR A 280 2.66 19.96 -11.07
N PRO A 281 1.56 20.04 -10.30
CA PRO A 281 1.60 20.04 -8.84
C PRO A 281 1.84 18.63 -8.27
N ILE A 282 2.93 17.98 -8.69
CA ILE A 282 3.34 16.65 -8.24
C ILE A 282 4.02 16.82 -6.89
N ARG A 283 3.47 16.14 -5.87
CA ARG A 283 3.98 16.16 -4.49
C ARG A 283 4.69 14.87 -4.09
N SER A 284 4.49 13.78 -4.83
CA SER A 284 5.10 12.48 -4.53
C SER A 284 5.44 11.69 -5.79
N ILE A 285 6.61 11.07 -5.80
CA ILE A 285 7.08 10.14 -6.82
C ILE A 285 7.53 8.86 -6.10
N GLU A 286 6.85 7.76 -6.40
CA GLU A 286 7.16 6.42 -5.93
C GLU A 286 7.93 5.65 -7.01
N ASP A 287 8.96 4.92 -6.57
CA ASP A 287 9.82 4.08 -7.39
C ASP A 287 10.26 4.70 -8.72
N GLY A 288 10.72 5.96 -8.65
CA GLY A 288 11.18 6.73 -9.80
C GLY A 288 12.42 6.15 -10.48
N LEU A 289 13.16 5.27 -9.80
CA LEU A 289 14.31 4.52 -10.32
C LEU A 289 14.21 3.06 -9.84
N GLY A 290 14.91 2.16 -10.52
CA GLY A 290 14.84 0.72 -10.21
C GLY A 290 15.41 0.38 -8.84
N GLU A 291 14.91 -0.70 -8.23
CA GLU A 291 15.24 -1.14 -6.86
C GLU A 291 16.75 -1.38 -6.60
N HIS A 292 17.55 -1.58 -7.66
CA HIS A 292 18.99 -1.80 -7.59
C HIS A 292 19.83 -0.55 -7.88
N ASP A 293 19.24 0.55 -8.34
CA ASP A 293 19.96 1.78 -8.72
C ASP A 293 20.20 2.72 -7.53
N TRP A 294 20.85 2.22 -6.47
CA TRP A 294 21.08 2.97 -5.22
C TRP A 294 21.86 4.28 -5.45
N GLN A 295 22.79 4.29 -6.41
CA GLN A 295 23.53 5.50 -6.76
C GLN A 295 22.64 6.51 -7.50
N GLY A 296 21.77 6.06 -8.41
CA GLY A 296 20.77 6.91 -9.04
C GLY A 296 19.77 7.47 -8.04
N TRP A 297 19.26 6.64 -7.12
CA TRP A 297 18.37 7.05 -6.04
C TRP A 297 19.00 8.13 -5.15
N LYS A 298 20.27 8.00 -4.80
CA LYS A 298 21.00 9.04 -4.07
C LYS A 298 21.04 10.36 -4.85
N ARG A 299 21.40 10.31 -6.15
CA ARG A 299 21.41 11.51 -7.01
C ARG A 299 20.00 12.12 -7.17
N MET A 300 18.97 11.30 -7.29
CA MET A 300 17.57 11.75 -7.33
C MET A 300 17.18 12.46 -6.04
N THR A 301 17.55 11.89 -4.90
CA THR A 301 17.30 12.48 -3.58
C THR A 301 18.01 13.83 -3.43
N GLU A 302 19.28 13.91 -3.83
CA GLU A 302 20.05 15.16 -3.83
C GLU A 302 19.50 16.22 -4.80
N ALA A 303 18.90 15.82 -5.93
CA ALA A 303 18.46 16.74 -6.97
C ALA A 303 17.03 17.30 -6.78
N ILE A 304 16.11 16.51 -6.23
CA ILE A 304 14.69 16.87 -6.13
C ILE A 304 14.03 16.54 -4.79
N GLY A 305 14.71 15.85 -3.86
CA GLY A 305 14.12 15.37 -2.61
C GLY A 305 13.74 16.46 -1.59
N ASP A 306 14.14 17.70 -1.81
CA ASP A 306 13.72 18.88 -1.03
C ASP A 306 12.41 19.51 -1.54
N ARG A 307 11.98 19.15 -2.76
CA ARG A 307 10.79 19.70 -3.42
C ARG A 307 9.66 18.69 -3.55
N VAL A 308 9.97 17.39 -3.53
CA VAL A 308 9.01 16.32 -3.75
C VAL A 308 9.27 15.14 -2.80
N GLN A 309 8.20 14.49 -2.36
CA GLN A 309 8.30 13.22 -1.67
C GLN A 309 8.80 12.13 -2.63
N LEU A 310 9.80 11.37 -2.20
CA LEU A 310 10.43 10.26 -2.89
C LEU A 310 10.16 8.99 -2.10
N VAL A 311 9.26 8.17 -2.60
CA VAL A 311 8.78 6.97 -1.91
C VAL A 311 9.51 5.75 -2.45
N GLY A 312 10.19 5.00 -1.57
CA GLY A 312 10.69 3.67 -1.89
C GLY A 312 9.65 2.60 -1.59
N ASP A 313 9.24 1.83 -2.59
CA ASP A 313 8.40 0.63 -2.47
C ASP A 313 9.25 -0.63 -2.68
N ASP A 314 9.55 -1.01 -3.93
CA ASP A 314 10.45 -2.14 -4.25
C ASP A 314 11.86 -1.87 -3.70
N LEU A 315 12.25 -0.61 -3.57
CA LEU A 315 13.53 -0.21 -2.98
C LEU A 315 13.71 -0.68 -1.54
N PHE A 316 12.64 -0.63 -0.73
CA PHE A 316 12.72 -0.92 0.71
C PHE A 316 11.96 -2.17 1.13
N VAL A 317 10.97 -2.63 0.34
CA VAL A 317 10.13 -3.82 0.58
C VAL A 317 9.63 -3.95 2.02
N THR A 318 9.26 -2.83 2.64
CA THR A 318 8.83 -2.76 4.05
C THR A 318 9.85 -3.37 5.04
N ASN A 319 11.12 -3.50 4.66
CA ASN A 319 12.15 -4.18 5.44
C ASN A 319 12.95 -3.19 6.31
N PRO A 320 13.00 -3.39 7.64
CA PRO A 320 13.64 -2.45 8.56
C PRO A 320 15.15 -2.31 8.32
N SER A 321 15.83 -3.39 7.89
CA SER A 321 17.28 -3.36 7.66
C SER A 321 17.63 -2.62 6.37
N ILE A 322 16.82 -2.78 5.32
CA ILE A 322 17.02 -2.10 4.04
C ILE A 322 16.70 -0.62 4.18
N LEU A 323 15.62 -0.26 4.89
CA LEU A 323 15.28 1.12 5.21
C LEU A 323 16.40 1.81 6.00
N LEU A 324 16.95 1.17 7.04
CA LEU A 324 18.06 1.74 7.82
C LEU A 324 19.27 2.06 6.93
N ARG A 325 19.62 1.16 6.01
CA ARG A 325 20.67 1.41 5.03
C ARG A 325 20.34 2.62 4.13
N GLY A 326 19.10 2.72 3.66
CA GLY A 326 18.64 3.86 2.86
C GLY A 326 18.78 5.18 3.61
N ILE A 327 18.38 5.22 4.88
CA ILE A 327 18.53 6.38 5.77
C ILE A 327 20.01 6.74 5.93
N ASP A 328 20.88 5.77 6.21
CA ASP A 328 22.32 6.01 6.40
C ASP A 328 23.01 6.54 5.13
N GLU A 329 22.54 6.13 3.95
CA GLU A 329 23.07 6.55 2.65
C GLU A 329 22.44 7.84 2.10
N GLY A 330 21.38 8.36 2.72
CA GLY A 330 20.63 9.54 2.28
C GLY A 330 19.78 9.29 1.05
N ILE A 331 19.08 8.15 1.01
CA ILE A 331 18.29 7.68 -0.14
C ILE A 331 16.80 7.79 0.16
N ALA A 332 16.07 8.44 -0.75
CA ALA A 332 14.65 8.73 -0.65
C ALA A 332 14.32 9.56 0.60
N ASN A 333 13.03 9.85 0.83
CA ASN A 333 12.57 10.54 2.04
C ASN A 333 11.21 10.00 2.54
N ALA A 334 10.73 8.90 1.93
CA ALA A 334 9.49 8.24 2.30
C ALA A 334 9.56 6.74 1.99
N ILE A 335 8.69 5.97 2.64
CA ILE A 335 8.56 4.52 2.44
C ILE A 335 7.11 4.12 2.25
N LEU A 336 6.87 3.25 1.27
CA LEU A 336 5.60 2.55 1.12
C LEU A 336 5.58 1.32 2.03
N ILE A 337 4.54 1.20 2.85
CA ILE A 337 4.40 0.12 3.84
C ILE A 337 3.32 -0.85 3.38
N LYS A 338 3.74 -2.06 3.05
CA LYS A 338 2.89 -3.19 2.69
C LYS A 338 3.14 -4.32 3.69
N PRO A 339 2.22 -4.58 4.64
CA PRO A 339 2.44 -5.57 5.70
C PRO A 339 2.82 -6.97 5.19
N ASN A 340 2.36 -7.36 3.99
CA ASN A 340 2.67 -8.66 3.40
C ASN A 340 4.06 -8.74 2.76
N GLN A 341 4.74 -7.62 2.49
CA GLN A 341 6.14 -7.64 2.05
C GLN A 341 7.09 -8.06 3.17
N ILE A 342 6.74 -7.77 4.43
CA ILE A 342 7.56 -8.16 5.59
C ILE A 342 6.99 -9.37 6.33
N GLY A 343 5.66 -9.50 6.42
CA GLY A 343 4.96 -10.73 6.82
C GLY A 343 4.51 -10.82 8.28
N THR A 344 4.74 -9.81 9.13
CA THR A 344 4.14 -9.72 10.48
C THR A 344 3.75 -8.28 10.82
N LEU A 345 2.78 -8.12 11.73
CA LEU A 345 2.41 -6.81 12.25
C LEU A 345 3.55 -6.18 13.06
N SER A 346 4.27 -6.95 13.87
CA SER A 346 5.38 -6.43 14.68
C SER A 346 6.53 -5.89 13.83
N GLU A 347 6.97 -6.60 12.78
CA GLU A 347 8.01 -6.09 11.88
C GLU A 347 7.50 -4.88 11.07
N THR A 348 6.21 -4.87 10.69
CA THR A 348 5.58 -3.71 10.04
C THR A 348 5.64 -2.46 10.92
N LEU A 349 5.22 -2.58 12.19
CA LEU A 349 5.26 -1.48 13.17
C LEU A 349 6.70 -1.05 13.48
N GLN A 350 7.64 -1.98 13.49
CA GLN A 350 9.07 -1.67 13.64
C GLN A 350 9.58 -0.81 12.48
N THR A 351 9.27 -1.19 11.23
CA THR A 351 9.67 -0.43 10.04
C THR A 351 9.06 0.97 10.04
N ILE A 352 7.76 1.09 10.34
CA ILE A 352 7.07 2.39 10.49
C ILE A 352 7.75 3.25 11.55
N GLY A 353 8.02 2.67 12.73
CA GLY A 353 8.66 3.38 13.83
C GLY A 353 10.11 3.79 13.54
N ILE A 354 10.82 3.08 12.66
CA ILE A 354 12.12 3.53 12.14
C ILE A 354 11.92 4.74 11.23
N ALA A 355 11.08 4.63 10.20
CA ALA A 355 10.84 5.71 9.24
C ALA A 355 10.48 7.03 9.95
N GLN A 356 9.46 7.00 10.82
CA GLN A 356 9.00 8.19 11.55
C GLN A 356 10.07 8.82 12.45
N ARG A 357 10.90 8.00 13.13
CA ARG A 357 11.98 8.50 13.99
C ARG A 357 13.09 9.21 13.22
N TYR A 358 13.29 8.84 11.96
CA TYR A 358 14.31 9.44 11.09
C TYR A 358 13.72 10.45 10.11
N GLY A 359 12.45 10.85 10.29
CA GLY A 359 11.80 11.89 9.48
C GLY A 359 11.39 11.45 8.08
N TYR A 360 11.28 10.14 7.83
CA TYR A 360 10.70 9.64 6.59
C TYR A 360 9.18 9.61 6.68
N ASN A 361 8.52 10.03 5.61
CA ASN A 361 7.08 9.89 5.49
C ASN A 361 6.69 8.42 5.32
N VAL A 362 5.53 8.06 5.87
CA VAL A 362 5.02 6.70 5.89
C VAL A 362 3.70 6.65 5.13
N ILE A 363 3.66 5.84 4.08
CA ILE A 363 2.46 5.64 3.27
C ILE A 363 2.02 4.21 3.46
N ILE A 364 0.89 3.99 4.16
CA ILE A 364 0.33 2.63 4.28
C ILE A 364 -0.33 2.25 2.95
N SER A 365 -0.02 1.06 2.43
CA SER A 365 -0.44 0.67 1.09
C SER A 365 -1.20 -0.65 1.03
N HIS A 366 -2.12 -0.72 0.08
CA HIS A 366 -2.71 -1.96 -0.41
C HIS A 366 -1.75 -2.78 -1.29
N ARG A 367 -2.24 -3.91 -1.82
CA ARG A 367 -1.68 -4.58 -3.00
C ARG A 367 -2.68 -4.63 -4.15
N SER A 368 -2.24 -4.96 -5.36
CA SER A 368 -3.12 -5.10 -6.52
C SER A 368 -4.14 -6.24 -6.39
N GLY A 369 -3.82 -7.35 -5.72
CA GLY A 369 -4.79 -8.34 -5.24
C GLY A 369 -5.21 -8.05 -3.80
N GLU A 370 -6.34 -7.39 -3.61
CA GLU A 370 -6.88 -7.10 -2.28
C GLU A 370 -8.04 -8.01 -1.91
N THR A 371 -8.51 -7.90 -0.67
CA THR A 371 -9.73 -8.54 -0.18
C THR A 371 -10.70 -7.49 0.38
N GLU A 372 -11.79 -7.92 0.99
CA GLU A 372 -12.68 -7.08 1.79
C GLU A 372 -12.06 -6.58 3.11
N ASP A 373 -10.92 -7.15 3.52
CA ASP A 373 -10.18 -6.76 4.73
C ASP A 373 -9.82 -5.28 4.68
N ALA A 374 -10.00 -4.54 5.77
CA ALA A 374 -9.72 -3.09 5.83
C ALA A 374 -8.62 -2.73 6.84
N THR A 375 -7.79 -3.70 7.26
CA THR A 375 -6.78 -3.54 8.31
C THR A 375 -5.82 -2.37 8.05
N ILE A 376 -5.47 -2.10 6.80
CA ILE A 376 -4.58 -0.99 6.46
C ILE A 376 -5.18 0.40 6.76
N ALA A 377 -6.51 0.54 6.79
CA ALA A 377 -7.16 1.79 7.21
C ALA A 377 -6.96 2.02 8.71
N ASP A 378 -7.20 1.00 9.53
CA ASP A 378 -6.95 1.03 10.97
C ASP A 378 -5.46 1.25 11.28
N LEU A 379 -4.56 0.57 10.54
CA LEU A 379 -3.12 0.73 10.70
C LEU A 379 -2.65 2.16 10.40
N ALA A 380 -3.14 2.77 9.32
CA ALA A 380 -2.79 4.15 8.95
C ALA A 380 -3.13 5.15 10.05
N VAL A 381 -4.29 4.98 10.71
CA VAL A 381 -4.69 5.84 11.84
C VAL A 381 -3.96 5.47 13.12
N ALA A 382 -3.74 4.17 13.38
CA ALA A 382 -3.04 3.68 14.57
C ALA A 382 -1.66 4.31 14.72
N VAL A 383 -0.92 4.40 13.62
CA VAL A 383 0.44 4.94 13.62
C VAL A 383 0.49 6.43 13.27
N ASN A 384 -0.66 7.08 13.08
CA ASN A 384 -0.78 8.44 12.55
C ASN A 384 0.11 8.63 11.30
N ALA A 385 0.01 7.72 10.32
CA ALA A 385 0.90 7.67 9.16
C ALA A 385 0.86 8.97 8.32
N GLY A 386 -0.29 9.65 8.30
CA GLY A 386 -0.51 10.85 7.50
C GLY A 386 -0.91 10.56 6.05
N GLN A 387 -0.57 9.40 5.50
CA GLN A 387 -0.87 9.03 4.10
C GLN A 387 -1.31 7.56 3.94
N ILE A 388 -2.14 7.30 2.92
CA ILE A 388 -2.56 5.95 2.54
C ILE A 388 -2.69 5.82 1.01
N LYS A 389 -2.15 4.73 0.42
CA LYS A 389 -2.32 4.35 -0.99
C LYS A 389 -3.24 3.13 -1.07
N THR A 390 -4.50 3.34 -1.44
CA THR A 390 -5.49 2.24 -1.46
C THR A 390 -6.35 2.18 -2.72
N GLY A 391 -5.87 2.78 -3.82
CA GLY A 391 -6.44 2.64 -5.17
C GLY A 391 -7.54 3.65 -5.51
N ALA A 392 -8.29 3.39 -6.58
CA ALA A 392 -9.39 4.26 -7.01
C ALA A 392 -10.64 4.07 -6.14
N PRO A 393 -11.49 5.09 -6.00
CA PRO A 393 -12.78 4.94 -5.34
C PRO A 393 -13.84 4.28 -6.25
N ALA A 394 -13.56 3.06 -6.71
CA ALA A 394 -14.39 2.35 -7.70
C ALA A 394 -14.76 0.92 -7.30
N ARG A 395 -13.76 0.10 -6.95
CA ARG A 395 -13.96 -1.33 -6.64
C ARG A 395 -14.03 -1.55 -5.13
N SER A 396 -14.87 -2.47 -4.66
CA SER A 396 -15.09 -2.67 -3.21
C SER A 396 -13.84 -3.09 -2.45
N ASP A 397 -12.89 -3.77 -3.08
CA ASP A 397 -11.59 -4.12 -2.50
C ASP A 397 -10.73 -2.88 -2.17
N ARG A 398 -11.02 -1.74 -2.80
CA ARG A 398 -10.46 -0.40 -2.49
C ARG A 398 -11.37 0.37 -1.55
N VAL A 399 -12.64 0.50 -1.96
CA VAL A 399 -13.66 1.31 -1.27
C VAL A 399 -13.93 0.82 0.16
N ALA A 400 -13.72 -0.46 0.47
CA ALA A 400 -13.81 -0.97 1.84
C ALA A 400 -12.89 -0.21 2.80
N LYS A 401 -11.68 0.15 2.38
CA LYS A 401 -10.70 0.89 3.20
C LYS A 401 -11.13 2.34 3.37
N TYR A 402 -11.60 2.99 2.31
CA TYR A 402 -12.18 4.34 2.42
C TYR A 402 -13.39 4.39 3.34
N ASN A 403 -14.29 3.39 3.24
CA ASN A 403 -15.44 3.28 4.12
C ASN A 403 -15.02 3.03 5.57
N GLN A 404 -13.95 2.28 5.81
CA GLN A 404 -13.41 2.10 7.15
C GLN A 404 -12.83 3.40 7.71
N LEU A 405 -12.10 4.18 6.90
CA LEU A 405 -11.62 5.51 7.30
C LEU A 405 -12.77 6.48 7.63
N LEU A 406 -13.88 6.44 6.88
CA LEU A 406 -15.09 7.20 7.22
C LEU A 406 -15.67 6.80 8.59
N ARG A 407 -15.71 5.49 8.90
CA ARG A 407 -16.15 5.01 10.22
C ARG A 407 -15.21 5.44 11.34
N ILE A 408 -13.90 5.40 11.09
CA ILE A 408 -12.91 5.85 12.08
C ILE A 408 -13.05 7.36 12.31
N GLU A 409 -13.20 8.17 11.26
CA GLU A 409 -13.47 9.62 11.39
C GLU A 409 -14.75 9.88 12.20
N GLU A 410 -15.83 9.13 11.93
CA GLU A 410 -17.09 9.21 12.68
C GLU A 410 -16.91 8.84 14.17
N GLU A 411 -16.21 7.74 14.46
CA GLU A 411 -15.95 7.26 15.82
C GLU A 411 -15.11 8.26 16.63
N LEU A 412 -14.10 8.86 15.98
CA LEU A 412 -13.24 9.89 16.57
C LEU A 412 -13.99 11.20 16.84
N GLY A 413 -15.01 11.51 16.03
CA GLY A 413 -15.81 12.73 16.13
C GLY A 413 -14.95 13.98 16.16
N ALA A 414 -15.16 14.84 17.15
CA ALA A 414 -14.40 16.09 17.31
C ALA A 414 -12.89 15.91 17.60
N SER A 415 -12.44 14.68 17.87
CA SER A 415 -11.01 14.39 18.08
C SER A 415 -10.27 14.02 16.80
N ALA A 416 -10.99 13.81 15.69
CA ALA A 416 -10.39 13.49 14.40
C ALA A 416 -9.56 14.68 13.89
N LEU A 417 -8.35 14.38 13.44
CA LEU A 417 -7.50 15.29 12.68
C LEU A 417 -7.34 14.72 11.28
N PHE A 418 -7.20 15.56 10.27
CA PHE A 418 -6.86 15.13 8.92
C PHE A 418 -5.50 15.72 8.56
N ALA A 419 -4.62 14.90 7.99
CA ALA A 419 -3.22 15.29 7.77
C ALA A 419 -3.06 16.44 6.76
N GLY A 420 -3.93 16.52 5.74
CA GLY A 420 -3.93 17.62 4.79
C GLY A 420 -2.56 17.83 4.11
N VAL A 421 -2.22 19.09 3.81
CA VAL A 421 -0.95 19.44 3.17
C VAL A 421 0.29 19.05 3.98
N GLU A 422 0.19 19.09 5.32
CA GLU A 422 1.29 18.76 6.24
C GLU A 422 1.75 17.30 6.12
N ALA A 423 0.96 16.45 5.46
CA ALA A 423 1.34 15.07 5.17
C ALA A 423 2.58 14.93 4.26
N PHE A 424 2.98 15.99 3.56
CA PHE A 424 4.09 16.02 2.60
C PHE A 424 5.25 16.93 3.04
N ASP A 425 5.17 17.50 4.25
CA ASP A 425 6.17 18.44 4.80
C ASP A 425 7.34 17.75 5.52
#